data_AF-A0A6V7LZ00-F1
#
_entry.id   AF-A0A6V7LZ00-F1
#
_cell.length_a   1.000
_cell.length_b   1.000
_cell.length_c   1.000
_cell.angle_alpha   90.00
_cell.angle_beta   90.00
_cell.angle_gamma   90.00
#
_symmetry.space_group_name_H-M   'P 1'
#
loop_
_entity.id
_entity.type
_entity.pdbx_description
1 polymer ?
#
loop_
_entity_poly.entity_id
_entity_poly.type
_entity_poly.pdbx_seq_one_letter_code
_entity_poly.pdbx_strand_id
1 'polypeptide(L)'
;RRLPPNFSIRPPAVSEVMMGASLNLTCVAVGAPMPYVKWRKEPATDMTPDDKLPIGKNVLMLTDIKDSANYTCIAASDLGVIEIMSSVRVQ
;
A
#
# COMPACT_ATOMS: atom_id res chain seq x y z
N ARG A 1 -26.33 -0.68 -2.72
CA ARG A 1 -25.85 0.21 -3.81
C ARG A 1 -24.39 -0.12 -4.05
N ARG A 2 -23.96 -0.27 -5.31
CA ARG A 2 -22.54 -0.51 -5.63
C ARG A 2 -21.76 0.81 -5.55
N LEU A 3 -20.55 0.78 -5.01
CA LEU A 3 -19.69 1.94 -4.78
C LEU A 3 -18.28 1.65 -5.32
N PRO A 4 -17.70 2.53 -6.15
CA PRO A 4 -16.33 2.37 -6.62
C PRO A 4 -15.34 2.41 -5.46
N PRO A 5 -14.14 1.84 -5.63
CA PRO A 5 -13.14 1.82 -4.57
C PRO A 5 -12.69 3.25 -4.24
N ASN A 6 -12.49 3.52 -2.96
CA ASN A 6 -11.99 4.79 -2.46
C ASN A 6 -11.07 4.56 -1.25
N PHE A 7 -10.00 5.35 -1.12
CA PHE A 7 -9.11 5.26 0.03
C PHE A 7 -9.73 5.94 1.26
N SER A 8 -10.04 5.14 2.28
CA SER A 8 -10.47 5.65 3.59
C SER A 8 -9.28 6.04 4.46
N ILE A 9 -8.17 5.28 4.40
CA ILE A 9 -6.90 5.63 5.04
C ILE A 9 -5.80 5.55 4.00
N ARG A 10 -5.13 6.69 3.79
CA ARG A 10 -4.01 6.82 2.86
C ARG A 10 -2.69 6.65 3.60
N PRO A 11 -1.71 5.94 3.04
CA PRO A 11 -0.36 5.96 3.59
C PRO A 11 0.24 7.38 3.51
N PRO A 12 1.24 7.72 4.35
CA PRO A 12 1.95 8.98 4.24
C PRO A 12 2.60 9.12 2.85
N ALA A 13 2.54 10.32 2.26
CA ALA A 13 3.16 10.56 0.95
C ALA A 13 4.69 10.42 1.01
N VAL A 14 5.29 10.83 2.13
CA VAL A 14 6.74 10.71 2.39
C VAL A 14 6.93 10.23 3.83
N SER A 15 7.84 9.28 4.03
CA SER A 15 8.29 8.81 5.34
C SER A 15 9.81 8.86 5.40
N GLU A 16 10.38 9.56 6.37
CA GLU A 16 11.82 9.63 6.58
C GLU A 16 12.22 8.65 7.70
N VAL A 17 13.23 7.82 7.44
CA VAL A 17 13.69 6.78 8.35
C VAL A 17 15.21 6.75 8.40
N MET A 18 15.78 6.37 9.54
CA MET A 18 17.23 6.13 9.65
C MET A 18 17.59 4.77 9.02
N MET A 19 18.83 4.60 8.57
CA MET A 19 19.34 3.30 8.13
C MET A 19 19.10 2.21 9.18
N GLY A 20 18.55 1.08 8.76
CA GLY A 20 18.24 -0.07 9.63
C GLY A 20 16.93 0.07 10.42
N ALA A 21 16.21 1.19 10.31
CA ALA A 21 14.92 1.36 10.97
C ALA A 21 13.81 0.50 10.35
N SER A 22 12.71 0.37 11.09
CA SER A 22 11.48 -0.31 10.66
C SER A 22 10.32 0.67 10.53
N LEU A 23 9.46 0.48 9.53
CA LEU A 23 8.31 1.33 9.25
C LEU A 23 7.10 0.50 8.85
N ASN A 24 5.91 0.90 9.32
CA ASN A 24 4.65 0.29 8.93
C ASN A 24 3.83 1.25 8.07
N LEU A 25 3.58 0.89 6.82
CA LEU A 25 2.72 1.64 5.92
C LEU A 25 1.32 1.02 5.91
N THR A 26 0.32 1.78 6.37
CA THR A 26 -1.07 1.34 6.42
C THR A 26 -1.86 1.93 5.26
N CYS A 27 -2.62 1.09 4.56
CA CYS A 27 -3.52 1.49 3.50
C CYS A 27 -4.89 0.83 3.71
N VAL A 28 -5.96 1.63 3.66
CA VAL A 28 -7.34 1.15 3.78
C VAL A 28 -8.18 1.71 2.65
N ALA A 29 -8.86 0.82 1.94
CA ALA A 29 -9.80 1.15 0.89
C ALA A 29 -11.19 0.58 1.21
N VAL A 30 -12.21 1.32 0.83
CA VAL A 30 -13.63 0.97 1.01
C VAL A 30 -14.32 0.98 -0.34
N GLY A 31 -15.37 0.18 -0.50
CA GLY A 31 -16.13 0.04 -1.73
C GLY A 31 -17.23 -1.00 -1.56
N ALA A 32 -18.12 -1.09 -2.54
CA ALA A 32 -19.16 -2.12 -2.57
C ALA A 32 -19.25 -2.70 -3.99
N PRO A 33 -18.68 -3.89 -4.25
CA PRO A 33 -18.03 -4.82 -3.31
C PRO A 33 -16.72 -4.29 -2.71
N MET A 34 -16.35 -4.87 -1.57
CA MET A 34 -15.17 -4.44 -0.80
C MET A 34 -13.89 -4.69 -1.61
N PRO A 35 -13.01 -3.69 -1.81
CA PRO A 35 -11.82 -3.85 -2.63
C PRO A 35 -10.75 -4.68 -1.92
N TYR A 36 -9.97 -5.44 -2.69
CA TYR A 36 -8.71 -5.99 -2.19
C TYR A 36 -7.63 -4.92 -2.21
N VAL A 37 -6.63 -5.04 -1.33
CA VAL A 37 -5.57 -4.04 -1.16
C VAL A 37 -4.21 -4.73 -1.18
N LYS A 38 -3.32 -4.34 -2.09
CA LYS A 38 -1.96 -4.85 -2.18
C LYS A 38 -0.91 -3.75 -2.19
N TRP A 39 0.31 -4.13 -1.84
CA TRP A 39 1.47 -3.26 -1.91
C TRP A 39 2.42 -3.72 -2.99
N ARG A 40 2.99 -2.76 -3.71
CA ARG A 40 4.06 -2.96 -4.68
C ARG A 40 5.22 -2.03 -4.33
N LYS A 41 6.44 -2.55 -4.35
CA LYS A 41 7.67 -1.76 -4.34
C LYS A 41 8.04 -1.46 -5.79
N GLU A 42 8.23 -0.19 -6.10
CA GLU A 42 8.61 0.24 -7.45
C GLU A 42 10.03 -0.25 -7.82
N PRO A 43 10.25 -0.64 -9.09
CA PRO A 43 9.34 -0.50 -10.22
C PRO A 43 8.32 -1.64 -10.43
N ALA A 44 8.51 -2.83 -9.83
CA ALA A 44 7.68 -4.00 -10.19
C ALA A 44 7.66 -5.15 -9.16
N THR A 45 8.09 -4.93 -7.92
CA THR A 45 8.13 -6.00 -6.91
C THR A 45 6.84 -6.01 -6.09
N ASP A 46 5.96 -6.99 -6.32
CA ASP A 46 4.77 -7.15 -5.49
C ASP A 46 5.16 -7.61 -4.07
N MET A 47 4.75 -6.83 -3.06
CA MET A 47 5.03 -7.09 -1.64
C MET A 47 3.92 -7.92 -0.99
N THR A 48 2.76 -8.03 -1.65
CA THR A 48 1.63 -8.86 -1.22
C THR A 48 1.41 -9.96 -2.25
N PRO A 49 1.44 -11.26 -1.88
CA PRO A 49 1.16 -12.35 -2.80
C PRO A 49 -0.28 -12.27 -3.32
N ASP A 50 -0.50 -12.55 -4.61
CA ASP A 50 -1.84 -12.51 -5.21
C ASP A 50 -2.80 -13.56 -4.61
N ASP A 51 -2.28 -14.67 -4.07
CA ASP A 51 -3.10 -15.68 -3.37
C ASP A 51 -3.55 -15.26 -1.97
N LYS A 52 -3.00 -14.17 -1.43
CA LYS A 52 -3.26 -13.70 -0.06
C LYS A 52 -3.61 -12.22 -0.03
N LEU A 53 -4.41 -11.77 -1.00
CA LEU A 53 -4.85 -10.38 -1.08
C LEU A 53 -5.82 -10.04 0.06
N PRO A 54 -5.43 -9.18 1.02
CA PRO A 54 -6.32 -8.79 2.09
C PRO A 54 -7.42 -7.85 1.57
N ILE A 55 -8.60 -7.96 2.16
CA ILE A 55 -9.78 -7.18 1.79
C ILE A 55 -9.86 -5.93 2.65
N GLY A 56 -9.98 -4.77 2.00
CA GLY A 56 -10.23 -3.47 2.61
C GLY A 56 -9.03 -2.83 3.32
N LYS A 57 -8.12 -3.60 3.91
CA LYS A 57 -6.96 -3.08 4.65
C LYS A 57 -5.71 -3.91 4.41
N ASN A 58 -4.58 -3.24 4.17
CA ASN A 58 -3.27 -3.87 4.12
C ASN A 58 -2.22 -3.03 4.86
N VAL A 59 -1.38 -3.68 5.64
CA VAL A 59 -0.27 -3.07 6.38
C VAL A 59 1.03 -3.65 5.87
N LEU A 60 1.85 -2.84 5.21
CA LEU A 60 3.18 -3.23 4.77
C LEU A 60 4.18 -2.97 5.90
N MET A 61 4.78 -4.04 6.40
CA MET A 61 5.85 -3.97 7.38
C MET A 61 7.20 -3.94 6.66
N LEU A 62 7.94 -2.86 6.80
CA LEU A 62 9.29 -2.68 6.30
C LEU A 62 10.26 -2.79 7.47
N THR A 63 11.25 -3.64 7.36
CA THR A 63 12.28 -3.88 8.38
C THR A 63 13.66 -3.75 7.76
N ASP A 64 14.64 -3.30 8.55
CA ASP A 64 16.03 -3.14 8.11
C ASP A 64 16.14 -2.31 6.81
N ILE A 65 15.49 -1.13 6.80
CA ILE A 65 15.43 -0.26 5.63
C ILE A 65 16.81 0.37 5.40
N LYS A 66 17.44 0.04 4.27
CA LYS A 66 18.77 0.56 3.88
C LYS A 66 18.72 1.57 2.75
N ASP A 67 17.73 1.41 1.87
CA ASP A 67 17.61 2.21 0.66
C ASP A 67 16.28 2.95 0.60
N SER A 68 16.33 4.13 -0.01
CA SER A 68 15.13 4.89 -0.34
C SER A 68 14.35 4.19 -1.46
N ALA A 69 13.05 4.00 -1.28
CA ALA A 69 12.20 3.32 -2.24
C ALA A 69 10.77 3.87 -2.22
N ASN A 70 10.09 3.75 -3.36
CA ASN A 70 8.68 4.07 -3.46
C ASN A 70 7.85 2.80 -3.34
N TYR A 71 6.77 2.90 -2.56
CA TYR A 71 5.80 1.84 -2.35
C TYR A 71 4.43 2.33 -2.80
N THR A 72 3.79 1.58 -3.68
CA THR A 72 2.47 1.88 -4.22
C THR A 72 1.45 0.95 -3.57
N CYS A 73 0.45 1.53 -2.90
CA CYS A 73 -0.73 0.81 -2.46
C CYS A 73 -1.75 0.79 -3.60
N ILE A 74 -2.19 -0.40 -3.98
CA ILE A 74 -3.15 -0.64 -5.06
C ILE A 74 -4.40 -1.24 -4.43
N ALA A 75 -5.55 -0.60 -4.62
CA ALA A 75 -6.83 -1.12 -4.20
C ALA A 75 -7.76 -1.32 -5.39
N ALA A 76 -8.40 -2.49 -5.47
CA ALA A 76 -9.15 -2.87 -6.66
C ALA A 76 -10.39 -3.69 -6.34
N SER A 77 -11.42 -3.49 -7.16
CA SER A 77 -12.73 -4.14 -7.11
C SER A 77 -13.25 -4.35 -8.54
N ASP A 78 -14.41 -5.00 -8.68
CA ASP A 78 -15.09 -5.13 -9.97
C ASP A 78 -15.51 -3.78 -10.60
N LEU A 79 -15.51 -2.70 -9.83
CA LEU A 79 -15.84 -1.35 -10.28
C LEU A 79 -14.63 -0.48 -10.64
N GLY A 80 -13.40 -0.96 -10.44
CA GLY A 80 -12.19 -0.23 -10.82
C GLY A 80 -10.98 -0.47 -9.92
N VAL A 81 -9.91 0.26 -10.23
CA VAL A 81 -8.61 0.20 -9.57
C VAL A 81 -8.17 1.62 -9.21
N ILE A 82 -7.65 1.80 -8.01
CA ILE A 82 -7.07 3.05 -7.52
C ILE A 82 -5.69 2.78 -6.90
N GLU A 83 -4.79 3.73 -7.04
CA GLU A 83 -3.40 3.59 -6.59
C GLU A 83 -2.95 4.84 -5.84
N ILE A 84 -2.08 4.65 -4.86
CA ILE A 84 -1.43 5.75 -4.13
C ILE A 84 0.00 5.38 -3.76
N MET A 85 0.92 6.30 -4.05
CA MET A 85 2.34 6.13 -3.79
C MET A 85 2.75 6.71 -2.43
N SER A 86 3.69 6.04 -1.77
CA SER A 86 4.35 6.43 -0.55
C SER A 86 5.87 6.33 -0.76
N SER A 87 6.58 7.46 -0.61
CA SER A 87 8.04 7.50 -0.72
C SER A 87 8.69 7.31 0.64
N VAL A 88 9.46 6.24 0.79
CA VAL A 88 10.28 6.01 2.00
C VAL A 88 11.69 6.50 1.69
N ARG A 89 12.18 7.44 2.49
CA ARG A 89 13.48 8.09 2.34
C ARG A 89 14.37 7.73 3.52
N VAL A 90 15.55 7.22 3.21
CA VAL A 90 16.58 6.93 4.21
C VAL A 90 17.45 8.18 4.40
N GLN A 91 17.66 8.57 5.66
CA GLN A 91 18.52 9.68 6.06
C GLN A 91 19.96 9.22 6.29
#